data_AF-M2NDX1-F1
#
_entry.id   AF-M2NDX1-F1
#
_cell.length_a   1.000
_cell.length_b   1.000
_cell.length_c   1.000
_cell.angle_alpha   90.00
_cell.angle_beta   90.00
_cell.angle_gamma   90.00
#
_symmetry.space_group_name_H-M   'P 1'
#
loop_
_entity.id
_entity.type
_entity.pdbx_description
1 polymer ?
#
loop_
_entity_poly.entity_id
_entity_poly.type
_entity_poly.pdbx_seq_one_letter_code
_entity_poly.pdbx_strand_id
1 'polypeptide(L)'
;MAEVETASVPTAPAAIFEDLTQPANTDSALVTTNTDPATTTTDGTLQRVKKTKIIKRKRRPARPQQDPSTFKSEPPPQTGTIFNIWYNKWSGGDREDSLLSKHQAKGRCNVALDSGYTRADRVTGSYFCLFFARGLCPRGQDCEYLHRLPNSRIGKEGEGGLGDIYPSNVDCFGRDKFSDYRDDMGGVG
;
A
#
# COMPACT_ATOMS: atom_id res chain seq x y z
N MET A 1 0.01 45.86 52.23
CA MET A 1 -0.51 46.18 50.89
C MET A 1 0.46 45.58 49.88
N ALA A 2 0.26 44.32 49.54
CA ALA A 2 0.94 43.66 48.42
C ALA A 2 -0.03 42.57 47.95
N GLU A 3 -0.58 42.79 46.76
CA GLU A 3 -1.66 42.03 46.16
C GLU A 3 -1.16 40.66 45.70
N VAL A 4 -1.96 39.62 45.97
CA VAL A 4 -1.75 38.26 45.47
C VAL A 4 -2.55 38.13 44.18
N GLU A 5 -1.86 38.12 43.05
CA GLU A 5 -2.43 37.99 41.72
C GLU A 5 -2.72 36.50 41.43
N THR A 6 -4.00 36.12 41.45
CA THR A 6 -4.46 34.78 41.08
C THR A 6 -4.67 34.69 39.56
N ALA A 7 -3.83 33.92 38.88
CA ALA A 7 -3.97 33.63 37.45
C ALA A 7 -5.12 32.63 37.20
N SER A 8 -5.96 32.95 36.22
CA SER A 8 -7.14 32.21 35.78
C SER A 8 -6.80 31.02 34.86
N VAL A 9 -7.55 29.92 35.04
CA VAL A 9 -7.48 28.70 34.22
C VAL A 9 -8.21 28.94 32.88
N PRO A 10 -7.63 28.61 31.71
CA PRO A 10 -8.35 28.67 30.45
C PRO A 10 -9.24 27.42 30.25
N THR A 11 -10.54 27.65 30.14
CA THR A 11 -11.59 26.69 29.79
C THR A 11 -11.42 26.16 28.37
N ALA A 12 -11.37 24.83 28.22
CA ALA A 12 -11.37 24.13 26.93
C ALA A 12 -12.78 24.18 26.27
N PRO A 13 -12.90 24.39 24.96
CA PRO A 13 -14.19 24.27 24.27
C PRO A 13 -14.55 22.80 24.02
N ALA A 14 -15.78 22.45 24.36
CA ALA A 14 -16.39 21.13 24.20
C ALA A 14 -16.51 20.71 22.74
N ALA A 15 -16.24 19.43 22.47
CA ALA A 15 -16.44 18.79 21.17
C ALA A 15 -17.94 18.63 20.87
N ILE A 16 -18.37 19.16 19.72
CA ILE A 16 -19.69 18.93 19.13
C ILE A 16 -19.57 17.66 18.28
N PHE A 17 -20.35 16.64 18.62
CA PHE A 17 -20.45 15.38 17.89
C PHE A 17 -21.56 15.52 16.85
N GLU A 18 -21.17 15.59 15.57
CA GLU A 18 -22.11 15.75 14.45
C GLU A 18 -22.55 14.37 13.93
N ASP A 19 -23.87 14.18 13.91
CA ASP A 19 -24.59 12.95 13.58
C ASP A 19 -24.70 12.75 12.04
N LEU A 20 -24.28 11.57 11.54
CA LEU A 20 -24.15 11.26 10.11
C LEU A 20 -25.33 10.44 9.55
N THR A 21 -26.56 10.90 9.75
CA THR A 21 -27.71 10.35 9.01
C THR A 21 -28.43 11.39 8.17
N GLN A 22 -27.96 11.60 6.93
CA GLN A 22 -28.78 11.87 5.73
C GLN A 22 -27.92 11.99 4.44
N PRO A 23 -28.41 11.53 3.27
CA PRO A 23 -27.64 11.55 2.02
C PRO A 23 -27.76 12.89 1.29
N ALA A 24 -26.61 13.48 0.94
CA ALA A 24 -26.53 14.70 0.13
C ALA A 24 -26.72 14.39 -1.37
N ASN A 25 -27.77 14.99 -1.95
CA ASN A 25 -27.92 15.17 -3.39
C ASN A 25 -26.88 16.17 -3.89
N THR A 26 -26.10 15.81 -4.91
CA THR A 26 -25.39 16.78 -5.76
C THR A 26 -25.45 16.32 -7.21
N ASP A 27 -26.00 17.20 -8.03
CA ASP A 27 -26.19 17.08 -9.46
C ASP A 27 -24.87 16.85 -10.22
N SER A 28 -24.89 15.97 -11.21
CA SER A 28 -23.82 15.84 -12.20
C SER A 28 -24.43 15.68 -13.59
N ALA A 29 -24.18 16.69 -14.43
CA ALA A 29 -24.71 16.85 -15.77
C ALA A 29 -24.26 15.73 -16.72
N LEU A 30 -25.24 15.11 -17.38
CA LEU A 30 -25.08 14.01 -18.34
C LEU A 30 -25.25 14.53 -19.77
N VAL A 31 -24.17 14.56 -20.56
CA VAL A 31 -24.26 14.74 -22.02
C VAL A 31 -24.31 13.35 -22.66
N THR A 32 -25.43 13.03 -23.30
CA THR A 32 -25.65 11.74 -23.98
C THR A 32 -25.77 11.98 -25.49
N THR A 33 -24.85 11.41 -26.28
CA THR A 33 -25.03 11.28 -27.74
C THR A 33 -25.39 9.83 -28.06
N ASN A 34 -26.68 9.58 -28.31
CA ASN A 34 -27.20 8.29 -28.75
C ASN A 34 -27.09 8.17 -30.28
N THR A 35 -26.65 7.01 -30.77
CA THR A 35 -26.82 6.58 -32.16
C THR A 35 -27.58 5.26 -32.16
N ASP A 36 -28.73 5.24 -32.81
CA ASP A 36 -29.64 4.09 -32.91
C ASP A 36 -29.19 3.10 -34.00
N PRO A 37 -29.55 1.82 -33.85
CA PRO A 37 -30.29 1.20 -34.95
C PRO A 37 -31.60 0.55 -34.48
N ALA A 38 -32.60 0.67 -35.35
CA ALA A 38 -33.97 0.22 -35.18
C ALA A 38 -34.13 -1.31 -35.12
N THR A 39 -35.08 -1.79 -34.32
CA THR A 39 -35.84 -3.02 -34.60
C THR A 39 -37.22 -2.93 -33.95
N THR A 40 -38.25 -3.27 -34.70
CA THR A 40 -39.69 -3.17 -34.40
C THR A 40 -40.20 -4.32 -33.52
N THR A 41 -41.32 -3.99 -32.85
CA THR A 41 -42.04 -4.60 -31.73
C THR A 41 -42.66 -6.00 -31.97
N THR A 42 -42.71 -6.86 -30.94
CA THR A 42 -43.93 -7.56 -30.46
C THR A 42 -43.66 -8.22 -29.09
N ASP A 43 -44.59 -7.99 -28.14
CA ASP A 43 -44.85 -8.62 -26.83
C ASP A 43 -43.71 -9.30 -26.02
N GLY A 44 -43.52 -8.81 -24.78
CA GLY A 44 -42.76 -9.48 -23.72
C GLY A 44 -41.55 -8.68 -23.25
N THR A 45 -41.75 -7.86 -22.21
CA THR A 45 -40.81 -6.86 -21.71
C THR A 45 -39.49 -7.46 -21.20
N LEU A 46 -38.49 -7.61 -22.07
CA LEU A 46 -37.09 -7.86 -21.70
C LEU A 46 -36.35 -6.53 -21.58
N GLN A 47 -35.95 -6.16 -20.36
CA GLN A 47 -35.16 -4.97 -20.11
C GLN A 47 -33.75 -5.12 -20.71
N ARG A 48 -33.43 -4.30 -21.71
CA ARG A 48 -32.12 -4.27 -22.37
C ARG A 48 -31.10 -3.66 -21.41
N VAL A 49 -30.40 -4.51 -20.67
CA VAL A 49 -29.26 -4.10 -19.83
C VAL A 49 -28.19 -3.49 -20.72
N LYS A 50 -28.02 -2.17 -20.64
CA LYS A 50 -26.94 -1.43 -21.31
C LYS A 50 -25.61 -1.87 -20.69
N LYS A 51 -24.92 -2.83 -21.31
CA LYS A 51 -23.53 -3.18 -20.97
C LYS A 51 -22.65 -1.98 -21.30
N THR A 52 -22.34 -1.17 -20.29
CA THR A 52 -21.29 -0.15 -20.38
C THR A 52 -19.96 -0.88 -20.61
N LYS A 53 -19.35 -0.68 -21.77
CA LYS A 53 -18.01 -1.20 -22.05
C LYS A 53 -17.05 -0.52 -21.07
N ILE A 54 -16.54 -1.27 -20.10
CA ILE A 54 -15.47 -0.82 -19.20
C ILE A 54 -14.23 -0.64 -20.06
N ILE A 55 -13.95 0.60 -20.49
CA ILE A 55 -12.69 0.94 -21.16
C ILE A 55 -11.60 0.79 -20.10
N LYS A 56 -10.82 -0.28 -20.21
CA LYS A 56 -9.70 -0.60 -19.31
C LYS A 56 -8.63 0.48 -19.50
N ARG A 57 -8.61 1.49 -18.62
CA ARG A 57 -7.58 2.53 -18.61
C ARG A 57 -6.20 1.85 -18.55
N LYS A 58 -5.30 2.22 -19.47
CA LYS A 58 -3.91 1.77 -19.43
C LYS A 58 -3.32 2.12 -18.06
N ARG A 59 -2.61 1.17 -17.44
CA ARG A 59 -2.00 1.40 -16.13
C ARG A 59 -0.98 2.54 -16.26
N ARG A 60 -1.00 3.46 -15.30
CA ARG A 60 -0.01 4.55 -15.18
C ARG A 60 1.36 3.99 -14.75
N PRO A 61 2.47 4.67 -15.05
CA PRO A 61 3.78 4.27 -14.54
C PRO A 61 3.80 4.31 -13.00
N ALA A 62 4.59 3.43 -12.39
CA ALA A 62 4.79 3.47 -10.95
C ALA A 62 5.60 4.72 -10.55
N ARG A 63 5.11 5.45 -9.55
CA ARG A 63 5.78 6.64 -9.04
C ARG A 63 6.98 6.25 -8.16
N PRO A 64 8.14 6.94 -8.26
CA PRO A 64 9.18 6.88 -7.22
C PRO A 64 8.62 7.35 -5.87
N GLN A 65 8.69 6.52 -4.82
CA GLN A 65 8.11 6.83 -3.50
C GLN A 65 9.00 7.74 -2.67
N GLN A 66 10.31 7.59 -2.82
CA GLN A 66 11.33 8.36 -2.11
C GLN A 66 12.43 8.76 -3.09
N ASP A 67 13.10 9.86 -2.82
CA ASP A 67 14.31 10.24 -3.53
C ASP A 67 15.47 9.33 -3.08
N PRO A 68 16.30 8.78 -3.98
CA PRO A 68 17.56 8.13 -3.64
C PRO A 68 18.41 8.90 -2.62
N SER A 69 18.39 10.23 -2.64
CA SER A 69 19.15 11.08 -1.73
C SER A 69 18.69 11.01 -0.27
N THR A 70 17.45 10.57 -0.03
CA THR A 70 16.87 10.44 1.31
C THR A 70 17.48 9.28 2.11
N PHE A 71 18.08 8.29 1.45
CA PHE A 71 18.72 7.14 2.11
C PHE A 71 20.11 7.51 2.64
N LYS A 72 20.14 8.15 3.80
CA LYS A 72 21.39 8.33 4.57
C LYS A 72 21.64 7.09 5.43
N SER A 73 22.84 6.53 5.31
CA SER A 73 23.34 5.49 6.20
C SER A 73 23.71 6.11 7.54
N GLU A 74 22.73 6.28 8.41
CA GLU A 74 22.99 6.64 9.80
C GLU A 74 23.56 5.41 10.52
N PRO A 75 24.71 5.55 11.20
CA PRO A 75 25.22 4.48 12.06
C PRO A 75 24.14 4.06 13.06
N PRO A 76 24.01 2.76 13.37
CA PRO A 76 23.05 2.30 14.35
C PRO A 76 23.34 2.98 15.70
N PRO A 77 22.29 3.31 16.48
CA PRO A 77 22.47 3.98 17.77
C PRO A 77 23.44 3.19 18.65
N GLN A 78 24.29 3.90 19.38
CA GLN A 78 25.30 3.29 20.25
C GLN A 78 24.62 2.65 21.46
N THR A 79 24.37 1.35 21.36
CA THR A 79 23.75 0.54 22.42
C THR A 79 24.76 -0.21 23.29
N GLY A 80 26.04 -0.20 22.93
CA GLY A 80 27.09 -0.89 23.67
C GLY A 80 28.45 -0.23 23.57
N THR A 81 29.47 -0.93 24.07
CA THR A 81 30.83 -0.41 24.20
C THR A 81 31.68 -0.65 22.95
N ILE A 82 31.52 -1.82 22.31
CA ILE A 82 32.32 -2.23 21.15
C ILE A 82 31.41 -2.56 19.97
N PHE A 83 31.65 -1.92 18.82
CA PHE A 83 30.91 -2.22 17.60
C PHE A 83 31.50 -3.44 16.88
N ASN A 84 30.69 -4.49 16.69
CA ASN A 84 31.09 -5.69 15.95
C ASN A 84 30.71 -5.54 14.47
N ILE A 85 31.72 -5.37 13.62
CA ILE A 85 31.56 -5.12 12.17
C ILE A 85 30.95 -6.32 11.44
N TRP A 86 31.26 -7.56 11.85
CA TRP A 86 30.76 -8.78 11.18
C TRP A 86 29.25 -8.98 11.37
N TYR A 87 28.74 -8.65 12.55
CA TYR A 87 27.32 -8.79 12.87
C TYR A 87 26.56 -7.47 12.82
N ASN A 88 27.23 -6.37 12.45
CA ASN A 88 26.69 -5.01 12.39
C ASN A 88 25.91 -4.64 13.67
N LYS A 89 26.44 -5.02 14.84
CA LYS A 89 25.78 -4.88 16.15
C LYS A 89 26.77 -4.46 17.23
N TRP A 90 26.30 -3.67 18.19
CA TRP A 90 27.05 -3.35 19.40
C TRP A 90 27.12 -4.54 20.37
N SER A 91 28.29 -4.73 20.98
CA SER A 91 28.61 -5.71 22.01
C SER A 91 28.81 -5.03 23.36
N GLY A 92 28.53 -5.75 24.46
CA GLY A 92 28.75 -5.25 25.82
C GLY A 92 27.76 -4.19 26.31
N GLY A 93 26.61 -4.08 25.67
CA GLY A 93 25.47 -3.25 26.11
C GLY A 93 24.43 -4.06 26.90
N ASP A 94 23.44 -3.35 27.47
CA ASP A 94 22.29 -3.99 28.10
C ASP A 94 21.49 -4.78 27.04
N ARG A 95 20.90 -5.92 27.41
CA ARG A 95 20.04 -6.69 26.50
C ARG A 95 18.68 -6.02 26.48
N GLU A 96 18.63 -4.84 25.90
CA GLU A 96 17.39 -4.11 25.75
C GLU A 96 16.37 -4.92 24.94
N ASP A 97 15.14 -4.90 25.44
CA ASP A 97 14.05 -5.72 24.93
C ASP A 97 13.80 -5.35 23.46
N SER A 98 13.74 -6.36 22.58
CA SER A 98 13.57 -6.16 21.13
C SER A 98 12.28 -5.40 20.79
N LEU A 99 11.34 -5.32 21.73
CA LEU A 99 10.12 -4.53 21.62
C LEU A 99 10.35 -3.04 21.85
N LEU A 100 11.25 -2.66 22.76
CA LEU A 100 11.59 -1.25 23.05
C LEU A 100 12.39 -0.60 21.91
N SER A 101 13.17 -1.38 21.16
CA SER A 101 13.97 -0.87 20.04
C SER A 101 13.17 -0.64 18.74
N LYS A 102 11.85 -0.90 18.73
CA LYS A 102 10.99 -0.69 17.55
C LYS A 102 10.66 0.80 17.41
N HIS A 103 10.99 1.38 16.25
CA HIS A 103 10.64 2.75 15.90
C HIS A 103 9.60 2.78 14.78
N GLN A 104 8.89 3.91 14.66
CA GLN A 104 7.92 4.11 13.59
C GLN A 104 8.60 4.04 12.22
N ALA A 105 7.94 3.38 11.26
CA ALA A 105 8.46 3.28 9.90
C ALA A 105 8.56 4.68 9.24
N LYS A 106 9.62 4.89 8.46
CA LYS A 106 9.89 6.15 7.75
C LYS A 106 8.87 6.46 6.63
N GLY A 107 8.19 5.44 6.10
CA GLY A 107 7.27 5.58 4.97
C GLY A 107 6.13 4.57 4.99
N ARG A 108 5.09 4.85 4.18
CA ARG A 108 3.93 3.97 3.98
C ARG A 108 3.53 3.98 2.50
N CYS A 109 3.26 2.81 1.94
CA CYS A 109 2.78 2.68 0.57
C CYS A 109 1.37 3.25 0.42
N ASN A 110 1.17 4.19 -0.51
CA ASN A 110 -0.17 4.58 -0.95
C ASN A 110 -0.49 3.85 -2.25
N VAL A 111 -1.31 2.80 -2.15
CA VAL A 111 -1.69 1.95 -3.29
C VAL A 111 -2.25 2.76 -4.46
N ALA A 112 -3.12 3.73 -4.20
CA ALA A 112 -3.80 4.48 -5.25
C ALA A 112 -2.86 5.40 -6.04
N LEU A 113 -1.75 5.85 -5.41
CA LEU A 113 -0.79 6.80 -5.98
C LEU A 113 0.53 6.15 -6.41
N ASP A 114 0.98 5.11 -5.75
CA ASP A 114 2.27 4.49 -6.01
C ASP A 114 2.18 3.28 -6.94
N SER A 115 1.00 2.67 -7.07
CA SER A 115 0.83 1.51 -7.95
C SER A 115 0.90 1.89 -9.43
N GLY A 116 1.60 1.07 -10.21
CA GLY A 116 1.75 1.32 -11.64
C GLY A 116 2.46 0.18 -12.34
N TYR A 117 2.75 0.37 -13.62
CA TYR A 117 3.64 -0.54 -14.34
C TYR A 117 5.10 -0.23 -14.01
N THR A 118 5.92 -1.27 -14.09
CA THR A 118 7.35 -1.31 -13.79
C THR A 118 8.07 -2.11 -14.88
N ARG A 119 9.41 -2.20 -14.83
CA ARG A 119 10.16 -3.09 -15.73
C ARG A 119 9.78 -4.57 -15.53
N ALA A 120 9.43 -4.93 -14.30
CA ALA A 120 9.00 -6.26 -13.91
C ALA A 120 7.73 -6.74 -14.63
N ASP A 121 6.82 -5.84 -15.02
CA ASP A 121 5.59 -6.22 -15.74
C ASP A 121 5.89 -6.83 -17.13
N ARG A 122 7.12 -6.70 -17.66
CA ARG A 122 7.55 -7.34 -18.91
C ARG A 122 7.97 -8.80 -18.72
N VAL A 123 8.34 -9.19 -17.49
CA VAL A 123 8.85 -10.52 -17.16
C VAL A 123 7.77 -11.26 -16.38
N THR A 124 7.27 -12.35 -16.94
CA THR A 124 6.28 -13.21 -16.27
C THR A 124 6.91 -13.92 -15.07
N GLY A 125 6.14 -14.09 -13.99
CA GLY A 125 6.65 -14.71 -12.76
C GLY A 125 7.53 -13.81 -11.89
N SER A 126 7.62 -12.50 -12.20
CA SER A 126 8.32 -11.54 -11.35
C SER A 126 7.71 -11.45 -9.95
N TYR A 127 8.54 -11.10 -8.96
CA TYR A 127 8.13 -10.91 -7.57
C TYR A 127 7.72 -9.48 -7.26
N PHE A 128 7.02 -9.29 -6.15
CA PHE A 128 6.63 -7.98 -5.65
C PHE A 128 7.79 -7.24 -5.02
N CYS A 129 7.76 -5.91 -5.13
CA CYS A 129 8.79 -5.09 -4.53
C CYS A 129 8.55 -4.94 -3.02
N LEU A 130 9.50 -5.40 -2.21
CA LEU A 130 9.44 -5.26 -0.76
C LEU A 130 9.54 -3.79 -0.30
N PHE A 131 10.35 -2.99 -0.98
CA PHE A 131 10.48 -1.56 -0.71
C PHE A 131 9.21 -0.79 -1.10
N PHE A 132 8.52 -1.21 -2.16
CA PHE A 132 7.22 -0.66 -2.55
C PHE A 132 6.20 -0.87 -1.45
N ALA A 133 6.08 -2.10 -0.92
CA ALA A 133 5.18 -2.43 0.18
C ALA A 133 5.48 -1.59 1.44
N ARG A 134 6.75 -1.29 1.68
CA ARG A 134 7.19 -0.39 2.76
C ARG A 134 7.05 1.10 2.46
N GLY A 135 6.71 1.51 1.25
CA GLY A 135 6.59 2.94 0.89
C GLY A 135 7.93 3.64 0.68
N LEU A 136 8.99 2.90 0.36
CA LEU A 136 10.37 3.39 0.32
C LEU A 136 11.07 3.07 -1.02
N CYS A 137 10.36 2.69 -2.08
CA CYS A 137 11.03 2.36 -3.33
C CYS A 137 11.44 3.63 -4.12
N PRO A 138 12.74 3.85 -4.39
CA PRO A 138 13.18 5.00 -5.19
C PRO A 138 13.10 4.78 -6.70
N ARG A 139 12.99 3.53 -7.16
CA ARG A 139 13.12 3.18 -8.58
C ARG A 139 11.86 3.46 -9.41
N GLY A 140 10.67 3.53 -8.78
CA GLY A 140 9.40 3.77 -9.48
C GLY A 140 9.19 2.82 -10.66
N GLN A 141 8.98 3.38 -11.86
CA GLN A 141 8.79 2.62 -13.11
C GLN A 141 9.99 1.75 -13.51
N ASP A 142 11.20 2.11 -13.08
CA ASP A 142 12.43 1.39 -13.41
C ASP A 142 12.73 0.25 -12.45
N CYS A 143 11.81 -0.04 -11.53
CA CYS A 143 11.95 -1.16 -10.60
C CYS A 143 11.88 -2.50 -11.32
N GLU A 144 12.77 -3.42 -10.93
CA GLU A 144 12.84 -4.82 -11.41
C GLU A 144 11.77 -5.71 -10.76
N TYR A 145 11.06 -5.18 -9.77
CA TYR A 145 10.00 -5.85 -9.03
C TYR A 145 8.66 -5.15 -9.23
N LEU A 146 7.56 -5.89 -9.06
CA LEU A 146 6.21 -5.40 -9.35
C LEU A 146 5.74 -4.37 -8.31
N HIS A 147 5.16 -3.25 -8.79
CA HIS A 147 4.51 -2.22 -7.96
C HIS A 147 2.98 -2.23 -8.13
N ARG A 148 2.34 -3.30 -7.67
CA ARG A 148 0.88 -3.45 -7.69
C ARG A 148 0.44 -4.38 -6.57
N LEU A 149 -0.87 -4.50 -6.39
CA LEU A 149 -1.39 -5.56 -5.53
C LEU A 149 -1.37 -6.90 -6.28
N PRO A 150 -1.04 -8.01 -5.59
CA PRO A 150 -1.22 -9.35 -6.12
C PRO A 150 -2.64 -9.56 -6.64
N ASN A 151 -2.78 -9.95 -7.91
CA ASN A 151 -4.08 -10.23 -8.49
C ASN A 151 -4.48 -11.69 -8.24
N SER A 152 -5.24 -11.94 -7.17
CA SER A 152 -5.77 -13.30 -6.89
C SER A 152 -6.89 -13.75 -7.84
N ARG A 153 -7.03 -13.16 -9.04
CA ARG A 153 -8.10 -13.50 -10.01
C ARG A 153 -7.85 -14.85 -10.69
N ILE A 154 -7.86 -15.89 -9.88
CA ILE A 154 -8.40 -17.20 -10.22
C ILE A 154 -9.90 -16.99 -10.46
N GLY A 155 -10.39 -17.23 -11.68
CA GLY A 155 -11.85 -17.34 -11.92
C GLY A 155 -12.56 -16.20 -12.68
N LYS A 156 -11.87 -15.26 -13.34
CA LYS A 156 -12.52 -14.48 -14.41
C LYS A 156 -12.12 -15.04 -15.77
N GLU A 157 -12.77 -16.15 -16.13
CA GLU A 157 -12.69 -16.75 -17.46
C GLU A 157 -12.92 -15.65 -18.51
N GLY A 158 -11.89 -15.32 -19.28
CA GLY A 158 -12.01 -14.26 -20.27
C GLY A 158 -10.68 -13.67 -20.71
N GLU A 159 -10.01 -12.88 -19.86
CA GLU A 159 -8.82 -12.12 -20.30
C GLU A 159 -7.90 -11.66 -19.14
N GLY A 160 -7.35 -12.62 -18.42
CA GLY A 160 -6.30 -12.39 -17.43
C GLY A 160 -5.73 -13.73 -17.05
N GLY A 161 -4.45 -13.96 -17.35
CA GLY A 161 -3.77 -15.24 -17.17
C GLY A 161 -3.80 -15.76 -15.72
N LEU A 162 -3.13 -16.90 -15.49
CA LEU A 162 -2.81 -17.41 -14.16
C LEU A 162 -2.43 -16.20 -13.28
N GLY A 163 -3.19 -15.98 -12.20
CA GLY A 163 -2.93 -14.86 -11.28
C GLY A 163 -1.51 -14.92 -10.71
N ASP A 164 -1.13 -13.92 -9.92
CA ASP A 164 0.18 -13.84 -9.26
C ASP A 164 0.36 -14.98 -8.22
N ILE A 165 0.59 -16.21 -8.72
CA ILE A 165 0.75 -17.47 -7.97
C ILE A 165 2.24 -17.80 -7.90
N TYR A 166 2.72 -17.97 -6.68
CA TYR A 166 4.09 -18.32 -6.37
C TYR A 166 4.17 -19.73 -5.78
N PRO A 167 5.32 -20.42 -5.92
CA PRO A 167 5.49 -21.73 -5.32
C PRO A 167 5.42 -21.66 -3.79
N SER A 168 4.96 -22.74 -3.16
CA SER A 168 4.63 -22.76 -1.72
C SER A 168 5.84 -22.59 -0.81
N ASN A 169 7.06 -22.77 -1.29
CA ASN A 169 8.30 -22.55 -0.55
C ASN A 169 8.78 -21.09 -0.57
N VAL A 170 8.22 -20.22 -1.41
CA VAL A 170 8.66 -18.82 -1.56
C VAL A 170 7.50 -17.85 -1.29
N ASP A 171 7.78 -16.70 -0.70
CA ASP A 171 6.78 -15.65 -0.50
C ASP A 171 6.56 -14.81 -1.78
N CYS A 172 5.61 -13.88 -1.75
CA CYS A 172 5.32 -13.02 -2.90
C CYS A 172 6.45 -12.01 -3.21
N PHE A 173 7.43 -11.85 -2.32
CA PHE A 173 8.60 -10.99 -2.48
C PHE A 173 9.83 -11.75 -2.99
N GLY A 174 9.73 -13.07 -3.19
CA GLY A 174 10.86 -13.91 -3.64
C GLY A 174 11.77 -14.38 -2.52
N ARG A 175 11.34 -14.33 -1.26
CA ARG A 175 12.10 -14.83 -0.10
C ARG A 175 11.68 -16.25 0.22
N ASP A 176 12.65 -17.09 0.54
CA ASP A 176 12.41 -18.47 0.97
C ASP A 176 11.70 -18.49 2.33
N LYS A 177 10.70 -19.34 2.44
CA LYS A 177 10.00 -19.61 3.70
C LYS A 177 10.71 -20.71 4.49
N PHE A 178 10.71 -20.58 5.81
CA PHE A 178 11.22 -21.63 6.69
C PHE A 178 10.21 -22.79 6.78
N SER A 179 10.71 -23.97 7.16
CA SER A 179 9.85 -25.14 7.42
C SER A 179 9.07 -24.98 8.72
N ASP A 180 9.75 -24.50 9.75
CA ASP A 180 9.21 -24.32 11.10
C ASP A 180 9.03 -22.84 11.40
N TYR A 181 7.96 -22.54 12.13
CA TYR A 181 7.65 -21.20 12.61
C TYR A 181 8.64 -20.79 13.70
N ARG A 182 8.99 -19.51 13.73
CA ARG A 182 9.68 -18.93 14.88
C ARG A 182 8.71 -18.83 16.07
N ASP A 183 9.23 -18.93 17.28
CA ASP A 183 8.43 -18.82 18.51
C ASP A 183 7.65 -17.50 18.63
N ASP A 184 8.14 -16.42 18.01
CA ASP A 184 7.49 -15.10 17.98
C ASP A 184 6.49 -14.93 16.82
N MET A 185 6.25 -15.98 16.02
CA MET A 185 5.43 -15.99 14.80
C MET A 185 5.80 -14.87 13.81
N GLY A 186 7.04 -14.37 13.88
CA GLY A 186 7.56 -13.31 13.02
C GLY A 186 8.29 -13.86 11.80
N GLY A 187 8.61 -12.97 10.85
CA GLY A 187 9.49 -13.29 9.72
C GLY A 187 8.76 -13.54 8.40
N VAL A 188 9.14 -14.61 7.69
CA VAL A 188 8.76 -14.90 6.29
C VAL A 188 7.64 -15.92 6.14
N GLY A 189 7.16 -16.48 7.25
CA GLY A 189 6.46 -17.76 7.29
C GLY A 189 7.07 -18.49 8.44
#